data_AF-F7NWE3-F1
#
_entry.id   AF-F7NWE3-F1
#
_cell.length_a   1.000
_cell.length_b   1.000
_cell.length_c   1.000
_cell.angle_alpha   90.00
_cell.angle_beta   90.00
_cell.angle_gamma   90.00
#
_symmetry.space_group_name_H-M   'P 1'
#
loop_
_entity.id
_entity.type
_entity.pdbx_description
1 polymer ?
#
loop_
_entity_poly.entity_id
_entity_poly.type
_entity_poly.pdbx_seq_one_letter_code
_entity_poly.pdbx_strand_id
1 'polypeptide(L)'
;MFRHCLKSMLVLSCAFQLNAAPIQAGDVLEVRLADLKPTQAVIAHDQVNYKLASYRNDHKKLVEDFCEMSGWGKKVELKAEPSLLQSDSYQCLGKEKGKKQKKSAMNTVVLGPDQQLYLTDGHHGFSALYDYVGAELKVSVLVTDVFDKAQHQSANNHDFLRQLVAQGLSWPKDANGKALPAQQWPKQLGRAALHNDPYRGAAYFLQGGVWKKPKPALPFVEFYWADYLRQQPELTFPGYKSAAALVQWLERIHAHMLGLKATTSISHGFTAAQLGWTGKADYQRLDQLLCAADKPGRLGLSLHMRGMALSCGPQRFGSELLLDTGLQQLPKATDAAGQVQALIEIPAGQVAKWQQSKSQPLKLEWELKDGKPRKVNYLPYPANYGIIPSTLYPVAKGGDGDPLDVLVLGPAIDKGSVVQVRLIGLMRMKDQGEGDDKLLAVPLGADYQQIHSIESLRAIYPGADQVLKLWFENYKGQPQQINVEGFAPAKEALQLVKDYSL
;
A
#
# COMPACT_ATOMS: atom_id res chain seq x y z
N MET A 1 -66.69 -5.19 -69.45
CA MET A 1 -65.82 -5.98 -68.55
C MET A 1 -65.05 -5.01 -67.67
N PHE A 2 -65.18 -5.20 -66.36
CA PHE A 2 -64.37 -4.67 -65.24
C PHE A 2 -64.27 -3.14 -64.98
N ARG A 3 -65.20 -2.68 -64.11
CA ARG A 3 -64.93 -1.72 -63.02
C ARG A 3 -63.71 -2.18 -62.21
N HIS A 4 -62.95 -1.29 -61.57
CA HIS A 4 -62.49 -1.44 -60.17
C HIS A 4 -62.01 -0.10 -59.59
N CYS A 5 -62.53 0.19 -58.39
CA CYS A 5 -62.22 1.35 -57.55
C CYS A 5 -60.77 1.36 -57.06
N LEU A 6 -60.14 2.53 -57.01
CA LEU A 6 -59.06 2.79 -56.04
C LEU A 6 -59.66 3.55 -54.85
N LYS A 7 -59.80 2.84 -53.73
CA LYS A 7 -60.12 3.42 -52.42
C LYS A 7 -58.85 3.99 -51.80
N SER A 8 -58.97 5.19 -51.24
CA SER A 8 -58.03 5.81 -50.32
C SER A 8 -57.60 4.87 -49.19
N MET A 9 -56.30 4.78 -48.92
CA MET A 9 -55.76 4.34 -47.65
C MET A 9 -54.77 5.40 -47.17
N LEU A 10 -55.32 6.35 -46.41
CA LEU A 10 -54.54 7.28 -45.60
C LEU A 10 -53.95 6.47 -44.45
N VAL A 11 -52.70 6.03 -44.58
CA VAL A 11 -51.97 5.39 -43.48
C VAL A 11 -51.55 6.49 -42.52
N LEU A 12 -52.35 6.67 -41.46
CA LEU A 12 -52.01 7.50 -40.32
C LEU A 12 -50.86 6.80 -39.58
N SER A 13 -49.62 7.24 -39.82
CA SER A 13 -48.45 6.79 -39.06
C SER A 13 -48.54 7.40 -37.66
N CYS A 14 -49.23 6.72 -36.75
CA CYS A 14 -49.18 7.05 -35.33
C CYS A 14 -47.81 6.59 -34.80
N ALA A 15 -46.80 7.45 -34.90
CA ALA A 15 -45.53 7.27 -34.23
C ALA A 15 -45.77 7.45 -32.72
N PHE A 16 -46.06 6.36 -32.02
CA PHE A 16 -45.95 6.32 -30.57
C PHE A 16 -44.45 6.45 -30.21
N GLN A 17 -43.97 7.68 -30.10
CA GLN A 17 -42.76 7.97 -29.33
C GLN A 17 -43.11 7.72 -27.86
N LEU A 18 -42.79 6.52 -27.37
CA LEU A 18 -42.66 6.27 -25.94
C LEU A 18 -41.54 7.16 -25.42
N ASN A 19 -41.87 8.36 -24.96
CA ASN A 19 -40.97 9.18 -24.16
C ASN A 19 -40.70 8.40 -22.87
N ALA A 20 -39.53 7.74 -22.79
CA ALA A 20 -39.03 7.26 -21.52
C ALA A 20 -38.99 8.42 -20.53
N ALA A 21 -39.40 8.18 -19.28
CA ALA A 21 -39.34 9.20 -18.24
C ALA A 21 -37.90 9.74 -18.11
N PRO A 22 -37.72 11.06 -17.90
CA PRO A 22 -36.38 11.63 -17.73
C PRO A 22 -35.72 11.05 -16.48
N ILE A 23 -34.41 10.78 -16.58
CA ILE A 23 -33.60 10.28 -15.45
C ILE A 23 -33.55 11.35 -14.34
N GLN A 24 -33.73 10.91 -13.10
CA GLN A 24 -33.71 11.76 -11.90
C GLN A 24 -32.70 11.27 -10.85
N ALA A 25 -32.28 12.18 -9.97
CA ALA A 25 -31.52 11.81 -8.79
C ALA A 25 -32.32 10.84 -7.91
N GLY A 26 -31.69 9.77 -7.47
CA GLY A 26 -32.30 8.66 -6.76
C GLY A 26 -32.69 7.48 -7.65
N ASP A 27 -32.66 7.61 -8.97
CA ASP A 27 -32.96 6.49 -9.89
C ASP A 27 -31.89 5.39 -9.80
N VAL A 28 -32.35 4.15 -9.96
CA VAL A 28 -31.48 3.00 -10.15
C VAL A 28 -31.56 2.59 -11.61
N LEU A 29 -30.43 2.66 -12.30
CA LEU A 29 -30.33 2.35 -13.72
C LEU A 29 -29.58 1.04 -13.94
N GLU A 30 -30.00 0.25 -14.91
CA GLU A 30 -29.22 -0.87 -15.44
C GLU A 30 -28.52 -0.40 -16.72
N VAL A 31 -27.20 -0.40 -16.71
CA VAL A 31 -26.36 0.19 -17.77
C VAL A 31 -25.21 -0.73 -18.12
N ARG A 32 -24.71 -0.66 -19.37
CA ARG A 32 -23.50 -1.42 -19.72
C ARG A 32 -22.29 -0.74 -19.11
N LEU A 33 -21.28 -1.52 -18.75
CA LEU A 33 -20.00 -0.95 -18.30
C LEU A 33 -19.37 -0.03 -19.36
N ALA A 34 -19.60 -0.28 -20.65
CA ALA A 34 -19.15 0.58 -21.77
C ALA A 34 -19.75 1.99 -21.75
N ASP A 35 -20.94 2.17 -21.16
CA ASP A 35 -21.68 3.43 -21.16
C ASP A 35 -21.22 4.38 -20.03
N LEU A 36 -20.40 3.88 -19.09
CA LEU A 36 -19.92 4.63 -17.93
C LEU A 36 -18.64 5.42 -18.22
N LYS A 37 -18.64 6.71 -17.89
CA LYS A 37 -17.47 7.60 -17.98
C LYS A 37 -16.79 7.74 -16.62
N PRO A 38 -15.53 7.31 -16.44
CA PRO A 38 -14.86 7.43 -15.15
C PRO A 38 -14.54 8.90 -14.81
N THR A 39 -14.85 9.34 -13.59
CA THR A 39 -14.46 10.66 -13.06
C THR A 39 -13.06 10.71 -12.41
N GLN A 40 -12.22 9.72 -12.71
CA GLN A 40 -10.82 9.70 -12.28
C GLN A 40 -10.00 8.97 -13.34
N ALA A 41 -8.74 9.36 -13.49
CA ALA A 41 -7.86 8.76 -14.49
C ALA A 41 -7.02 7.60 -14.00
N VAL A 42 -6.98 7.40 -12.69
CA VAL A 42 -6.12 6.40 -12.07
C VAL A 42 -6.89 5.48 -11.15
N ILE A 43 -6.45 4.24 -11.08
CA ILE A 43 -6.88 3.24 -10.10
C ILE A 43 -5.65 2.53 -9.55
N ALA A 44 -5.83 1.75 -8.49
CA ALA A 44 -4.79 0.84 -8.03
C ALA A 44 -4.94 -0.47 -8.81
N HIS A 45 -4.05 -0.72 -9.77
CA HIS A 45 -4.09 -1.98 -10.52
C HIS A 45 -3.95 -3.18 -9.60
N ASP A 46 -3.21 -3.07 -8.49
CA ASP A 46 -3.10 -4.15 -7.52
C ASP A 46 -4.41 -4.48 -6.79
N GLN A 47 -5.26 -3.48 -6.55
CA GLN A 47 -6.60 -3.72 -6.01
C GLN A 47 -7.48 -4.46 -7.02
N VAL A 48 -7.35 -4.14 -8.32
CA VAL A 48 -8.07 -4.83 -9.41
C VAL A 48 -7.51 -6.25 -9.60
N ASN A 49 -6.20 -6.41 -9.62
CA ASN A 49 -5.53 -7.70 -9.75
C ASN A 49 -5.95 -8.67 -8.64
N TYR A 50 -6.00 -8.21 -7.38
CA TYR A 50 -6.53 -9.00 -6.26
C TYR A 50 -7.95 -9.53 -6.56
N LYS A 51 -8.85 -8.68 -7.07
CA LYS A 51 -10.21 -9.09 -7.46
C LYS A 51 -10.18 -10.09 -8.61
N LEU A 52 -9.43 -9.83 -9.67
CA LEU A 52 -9.30 -10.73 -10.82
C LEU A 52 -8.79 -12.12 -10.40
N ALA A 53 -7.77 -12.18 -9.55
CA ALA A 53 -7.29 -13.44 -8.97
C ALA A 53 -8.39 -14.15 -8.17
N SER A 54 -9.11 -13.40 -7.33
CA SER A 54 -10.21 -13.95 -6.52
C SER A 54 -11.32 -14.53 -7.39
N TYR A 55 -11.66 -13.88 -8.50
CA TYR A 55 -12.66 -14.37 -9.45
C TYR A 55 -12.21 -15.62 -10.17
N ARG A 56 -10.95 -15.69 -10.63
CA ARG A 56 -10.40 -16.91 -11.27
C ARG A 56 -10.35 -18.11 -10.34
N ASN A 57 -10.09 -17.88 -9.06
CA ASN A 57 -9.97 -18.94 -8.06
C ASN A 57 -11.33 -19.40 -7.51
N ASP A 58 -12.32 -18.49 -7.50
CA ASP A 58 -13.65 -18.75 -6.96
C ASP A 58 -14.71 -17.95 -7.75
N HIS A 59 -15.39 -18.60 -8.69
CA HIS A 59 -16.46 -17.97 -9.46
C HIS A 59 -17.64 -17.52 -8.58
N LYS A 60 -17.82 -18.09 -7.38
CA LYS A 60 -18.79 -17.56 -6.42
C LYS A 60 -18.46 -16.13 -6.04
N LYS A 61 -17.17 -15.84 -5.84
CA LYS A 61 -16.71 -14.52 -5.42
C LYS A 61 -17.04 -13.43 -6.44
N LEU A 62 -16.99 -13.76 -7.73
CA LEU A 62 -17.43 -12.89 -8.82
C LEU A 62 -18.91 -12.50 -8.67
N VAL A 63 -19.77 -13.49 -8.48
CA VAL A 63 -21.22 -13.28 -8.34
C VAL A 63 -21.55 -12.55 -7.04
N GLU A 64 -20.90 -12.87 -5.93
CA GLU A 64 -21.08 -12.18 -4.65
C GLU A 64 -20.76 -10.67 -4.75
N ASP A 65 -19.63 -10.32 -5.37
CA ASP A 65 -19.22 -8.94 -5.57
C ASP A 65 -20.20 -8.20 -6.52
N PHE A 66 -20.63 -8.85 -7.60
CA PHE A 66 -21.63 -8.30 -8.52
C PHE A 66 -22.97 -8.00 -7.82
N CYS A 67 -23.49 -8.96 -7.04
CA CYS A 67 -24.73 -8.79 -6.29
C CYS A 67 -24.61 -7.73 -5.19
N GLU A 68 -23.46 -7.64 -4.51
CA GLU A 68 -23.20 -6.60 -3.51
C GLU A 68 -23.22 -5.20 -4.14
N MET A 69 -22.46 -4.98 -5.22
CA MET A 69 -22.39 -3.70 -5.94
C MET A 69 -23.75 -3.28 -6.52
N SER A 70 -24.61 -4.26 -6.82
CA SER A 70 -25.98 -4.02 -7.28
C SER A 70 -26.99 -3.78 -6.14
N GLY A 71 -26.53 -3.69 -4.89
CA GLY A 71 -27.37 -3.40 -3.72
C GLY A 71 -28.17 -4.59 -3.19
N TRP A 72 -27.93 -5.81 -3.67
CA TRP A 72 -28.63 -7.04 -3.26
C TRP A 72 -27.93 -7.79 -2.12
N GLY A 73 -26.70 -7.40 -1.80
CA GLY A 73 -25.86 -8.03 -0.78
C GLY A 73 -25.10 -9.26 -1.30
N LYS A 74 -24.27 -9.85 -0.43
CA LYS A 74 -23.31 -10.92 -0.80
C LYS A 74 -23.89 -12.33 -0.87
N LYS A 75 -25.13 -12.55 -0.44
CA LYS A 75 -25.68 -13.92 -0.41
C LYS A 75 -26.16 -14.30 -1.80
N VAL A 76 -25.57 -15.36 -2.35
CA VAL A 76 -25.83 -15.83 -3.72
C VAL A 76 -26.11 -17.33 -3.75
N GLU A 77 -26.84 -17.75 -4.77
CA GLU A 77 -27.00 -19.15 -5.15
C GLU A 77 -26.49 -19.32 -6.59
N LEU A 78 -25.76 -20.40 -6.84
CA LEU A 78 -25.10 -20.66 -8.13
C LEU A 78 -25.70 -21.92 -8.75
N LYS A 79 -25.86 -21.91 -10.07
CA LYS A 79 -26.05 -23.13 -10.86
C LYS A 79 -24.70 -23.60 -11.41
N ALA A 80 -24.69 -24.69 -12.19
CA ALA A 80 -23.48 -25.18 -12.83
C ALA A 80 -22.87 -24.11 -13.75
N GLU A 81 -21.57 -23.85 -13.61
CA GLU A 81 -20.77 -22.86 -14.37
C GLU A 81 -21.41 -21.45 -14.43
N PRO A 82 -21.41 -20.67 -13.32
CA PRO A 82 -22.06 -19.37 -13.29
C PRO A 82 -21.38 -18.36 -14.22
N SER A 83 -22.18 -17.61 -14.99
CA SER A 83 -21.75 -16.53 -15.87
C SER A 83 -22.60 -15.29 -15.65
N LEU A 84 -21.95 -14.14 -15.47
CA LEU A 84 -22.66 -12.85 -15.34
C LEU A 84 -23.37 -12.42 -16.63
N LEU A 85 -23.07 -13.04 -17.77
CA LEU A 85 -23.78 -12.81 -19.04
C LEU A 85 -25.02 -13.71 -19.20
N GLN A 86 -25.17 -14.72 -18.34
CA GLN A 86 -26.30 -15.65 -18.33
C GLN A 86 -27.03 -15.49 -17.00
N SER A 87 -28.02 -14.59 -16.96
CA SER A 87 -28.72 -14.20 -15.72
C SER A 87 -29.45 -15.35 -15.02
N ASP A 88 -29.70 -16.46 -15.70
CA ASP A 88 -30.33 -17.66 -15.15
C ASP A 88 -29.32 -18.63 -14.49
N SER A 89 -28.01 -18.41 -14.64
CA SER A 89 -26.94 -19.23 -14.07
C SER A 89 -26.62 -18.92 -12.58
N TYR A 90 -27.20 -17.86 -12.03
CA TYR A 90 -27.04 -17.46 -10.63
C TYR A 90 -28.24 -16.69 -10.09
N GLN A 91 -28.31 -16.53 -8.77
CA GLN A 91 -29.30 -15.70 -8.10
C GLN A 91 -28.66 -14.82 -7.02
N CYS A 92 -28.99 -13.54 -7.03
CA CYS A 92 -28.75 -12.66 -5.89
C CYS A 92 -29.89 -12.87 -4.88
N LEU A 93 -29.67 -13.58 -3.77
CA LEU A 93 -30.74 -13.99 -2.86
C LEU A 93 -31.48 -12.82 -2.20
N GLY A 94 -30.90 -11.62 -2.17
CA GLY A 94 -31.61 -10.40 -1.77
C GLY A 94 -32.76 -10.06 -2.72
N LYS A 95 -32.54 -10.21 -4.04
CA LYS A 95 -33.50 -9.94 -5.10
C LYS A 95 -34.67 -10.92 -5.06
N GLU A 96 -34.37 -12.22 -5.00
CA GLU A 96 -35.39 -13.28 -5.00
C GLU A 96 -36.31 -13.24 -3.78
N LYS A 97 -35.80 -12.77 -2.64
CA LYS A 97 -36.60 -12.60 -1.41
C LYS A 97 -37.42 -11.31 -1.39
N GLY A 98 -37.53 -10.60 -2.52
CA GLY A 98 -38.28 -9.35 -2.63
C GLY A 98 -37.73 -8.23 -1.74
N LYS A 99 -36.44 -8.27 -1.35
CA LYS A 99 -35.86 -7.17 -0.54
C LYS A 99 -35.76 -5.93 -1.40
N LYS A 100 -35.80 -4.75 -0.78
CA LYS A 100 -35.46 -3.50 -1.47
C LYS A 100 -33.95 -3.44 -1.69
N GLN A 101 -33.51 -2.97 -2.87
CA GLN A 101 -32.09 -2.67 -3.10
C GLN A 101 -31.59 -1.69 -2.06
N LYS A 102 -30.44 -2.01 -1.46
CA LYS A 102 -29.76 -1.12 -0.54
C LYS A 102 -28.97 -0.08 -1.33
N LYS A 103 -29.61 1.04 -1.65
CA LYS A 103 -29.01 2.16 -2.40
C LYS A 103 -27.65 2.62 -1.84
N SER A 104 -27.47 2.61 -0.51
CA SER A 104 -26.20 2.98 0.13
C SER A 104 -25.05 1.99 -0.06
N ALA A 105 -25.29 0.84 -0.69
CA ALA A 105 -24.26 -0.13 -1.08
C ALA A 105 -23.99 -0.13 -2.59
N MET A 106 -24.70 0.70 -3.36
CA MET A 106 -24.57 0.77 -4.81
C MET A 106 -23.48 1.74 -5.21
N ASN A 107 -22.78 1.42 -6.30
CA ASN A 107 -21.90 2.36 -6.98
C ASN A 107 -22.73 3.51 -7.59
N THR A 108 -22.16 4.71 -7.57
CA THR A 108 -22.88 5.94 -7.90
C THR A 108 -22.43 6.56 -9.21
N VAL A 109 -23.36 7.21 -9.88
CA VAL A 109 -23.13 8.00 -11.09
C VAL A 109 -23.83 9.35 -10.95
N VAL A 110 -23.37 10.33 -11.73
CA VAL A 110 -24.14 11.54 -12.04
C VAL A 110 -24.44 11.58 -13.53
N LEU A 111 -25.58 12.15 -13.90
CA LEU A 111 -25.89 12.42 -15.31
C LEU A 111 -25.30 13.78 -15.70
N GLY A 112 -24.41 13.80 -16.68
CA GLY A 112 -23.79 15.03 -17.18
C GLY A 112 -24.69 15.83 -18.13
N PRO A 113 -24.33 17.08 -18.44
CA PRO A 113 -25.10 17.94 -19.36
C PRO A 113 -25.12 17.42 -20.81
N ASP A 114 -24.19 16.56 -21.16
CA ASP A 114 -24.10 15.81 -22.42
C ASP A 114 -24.94 14.52 -22.43
N GLN A 115 -25.78 14.31 -21.39
CA GLN A 115 -26.59 13.11 -21.19
C GLN A 115 -25.77 11.83 -21.03
N GLN A 116 -24.49 11.93 -20.66
CA GLN A 116 -23.63 10.78 -20.36
C GLN A 116 -23.61 10.50 -18.85
N LEU A 117 -23.39 9.24 -18.48
CA LEU A 117 -23.28 8.82 -17.09
C LEU A 117 -21.83 8.84 -16.63
N TYR A 118 -21.53 9.66 -15.63
CA TYR A 118 -20.20 9.82 -15.05
C TYR A 118 -20.13 9.04 -13.73
N LEU A 119 -19.29 8.00 -13.69
CA LEU A 119 -19.08 7.14 -12.53
C LEU A 119 -18.32 7.88 -11.44
N THR A 120 -18.99 8.14 -10.31
CA THR A 120 -18.43 8.86 -9.15
C THR A 120 -17.93 7.94 -8.05
N ASP A 121 -18.39 6.68 -8.01
CA ASP A 121 -17.86 5.64 -7.13
C ASP A 121 -17.83 4.28 -7.83
N GLY A 122 -16.93 3.38 -7.42
CA GLY A 122 -16.88 2.01 -7.91
C GLY A 122 -15.85 1.71 -9.00
N HIS A 123 -14.95 2.65 -9.34
CA HIS A 123 -14.00 2.51 -10.45
C HIS A 123 -13.17 1.22 -10.40
N HIS A 124 -12.66 0.80 -9.24
CA HIS A 124 -11.90 -0.47 -9.13
C HIS A 124 -12.78 -1.70 -9.30
N GLY A 125 -13.98 -1.71 -8.72
CA GLY A 125 -14.89 -2.84 -8.78
C GLY A 125 -15.41 -3.06 -10.20
N PHE A 126 -15.92 -2.00 -10.82
CA PHE A 126 -16.38 -2.04 -12.19
C PHE A 126 -15.26 -2.23 -13.21
N SER A 127 -14.03 -1.74 -12.96
CA SER A 127 -12.88 -2.08 -13.81
C SER A 127 -12.50 -3.56 -13.70
N ALA A 128 -12.64 -4.17 -12.52
CA ALA A 128 -12.41 -5.62 -12.38
C ALA A 128 -13.45 -6.43 -13.16
N LEU A 129 -14.73 -6.03 -13.11
CA LEU A 129 -15.78 -6.66 -13.92
C LEU A 129 -15.58 -6.42 -15.42
N TYR A 130 -15.16 -5.21 -15.81
CA TYR A 130 -14.84 -4.86 -17.20
C TYR A 130 -13.70 -5.72 -17.74
N ASP A 131 -12.60 -5.85 -17.00
CA ASP A 131 -11.44 -6.65 -17.38
C ASP A 131 -11.72 -8.17 -17.37
N TYR A 132 -12.65 -8.64 -16.53
CA TYR A 132 -12.96 -10.08 -16.38
C TYR A 132 -14.06 -10.57 -17.34
N VAL A 133 -15.17 -9.83 -17.43
CA VAL A 133 -16.37 -10.22 -18.19
C VAL A 133 -16.46 -9.50 -19.53
N GLY A 134 -16.12 -8.21 -19.55
CA GLY A 134 -16.15 -7.37 -20.74
C GLY A 134 -17.09 -6.17 -20.64
N ALA A 135 -17.00 -5.31 -21.66
CA ALA A 135 -17.65 -4.00 -21.69
C ALA A 135 -19.19 -4.06 -21.78
N GLU A 136 -19.74 -5.14 -22.33
CA GLU A 136 -21.19 -5.31 -22.52
C GLU A 136 -21.92 -5.80 -21.25
N LEU A 137 -21.19 -6.15 -20.18
CA LEU A 137 -21.81 -6.53 -18.93
C LEU A 137 -22.68 -5.38 -18.41
N LYS A 138 -23.94 -5.69 -18.09
CA LYS A 138 -24.86 -4.75 -17.46
C LYS A 138 -24.70 -4.75 -15.95
N VAL A 139 -24.67 -3.55 -15.37
CA VAL A 139 -24.56 -3.32 -13.92
C VAL A 139 -25.62 -2.34 -13.44
N SER A 140 -26.00 -2.44 -12.17
CA SER A 140 -26.87 -1.45 -11.55
C SER A 140 -26.07 -0.28 -10.97
N VAL A 141 -26.50 0.95 -11.23
CA VAL A 141 -25.91 2.18 -10.68
C VAL A 141 -26.98 3.06 -10.06
N LEU A 142 -26.61 3.81 -9.03
CA LEU A 142 -27.47 4.82 -8.40
C LEU A 142 -27.12 6.21 -8.96
N VAL A 143 -28.10 6.90 -9.54
CA VAL A 143 -27.95 8.31 -9.94
C VAL A 143 -28.02 9.18 -8.69
N THR A 144 -26.95 9.92 -8.38
CA THR A 144 -26.93 10.80 -7.20
C THR A 144 -27.27 12.25 -7.53
N ASP A 145 -27.04 12.68 -8.77
CA ASP A 145 -27.34 14.04 -9.23
C ASP A 145 -27.52 14.07 -10.76
N VAL A 146 -28.21 15.10 -11.27
CA VAL A 146 -28.46 15.36 -12.68
C VAL A 146 -28.01 16.78 -13.02
N PHE A 147 -26.94 16.89 -13.81
CA PHE A 147 -26.35 18.15 -14.23
C PHE A 147 -27.01 18.67 -15.50
N ASP A 148 -28.14 19.37 -15.35
CA ASP A 148 -28.77 20.11 -16.45
C ASP A 148 -28.46 21.63 -16.39
N LYS A 149 -28.76 22.33 -17.50
CA LYS A 149 -28.55 23.78 -17.62
C LYS A 149 -29.37 24.60 -16.60
N ALA A 150 -30.51 24.07 -16.14
CA ALA A 150 -31.43 24.79 -15.27
C ALA A 150 -31.01 24.73 -13.79
N GLN A 151 -30.44 23.61 -13.34
CA GLN A 151 -30.09 23.37 -11.94
C GLN A 151 -28.65 23.79 -11.60
N HIS A 152 -27.69 23.60 -12.52
CA HIS A 152 -26.26 23.73 -12.19
C HIS A 152 -25.53 24.86 -12.91
N GLN A 153 -26.22 25.67 -13.72
CA GLN A 153 -25.65 26.78 -14.52
C GLN A 153 -24.40 26.41 -15.35
N SER A 154 -24.19 25.12 -15.62
CA SER A 154 -23.04 24.63 -16.37
C SER A 154 -23.30 24.78 -17.86
N ALA A 155 -22.70 25.80 -18.48
CA ALA A 155 -22.92 26.12 -19.89
C ALA A 155 -22.18 25.19 -20.86
N ASN A 156 -21.13 24.51 -20.38
CA ASN A 156 -20.25 23.66 -21.18
C ASN A 156 -19.63 22.52 -20.32
N ASN A 157 -18.97 21.57 -20.99
CA ASN A 157 -18.37 20.41 -20.33
C ASN A 157 -17.21 20.76 -19.37
N HIS A 158 -16.52 21.87 -19.60
CA HIS A 158 -15.41 22.29 -18.74
C HIS A 158 -15.90 22.80 -17.37
N ASP A 159 -17.04 23.49 -17.35
CA ASP A 159 -17.67 23.94 -16.10
C ASP A 159 -18.17 22.75 -15.28
N PHE A 160 -18.80 21.77 -15.95
CA PHE A 160 -19.27 20.53 -15.33
C PHE A 160 -18.14 19.77 -14.62
N LEU A 161 -17.00 19.53 -15.29
CA LEU A 161 -15.89 18.78 -14.68
C LEU A 161 -15.28 19.53 -13.49
N ARG A 162 -15.22 20.87 -13.55
CA ARG A 162 -14.80 21.67 -12.39
C ARG A 162 -15.77 21.54 -11.22
N GLN A 163 -17.07 21.48 -11.48
CA GLN A 163 -18.08 21.25 -10.44
C GLN A 163 -17.93 19.87 -9.79
N LEU A 164 -17.68 18.80 -10.57
CA LEU A 164 -17.43 17.48 -9.99
C LEU A 164 -16.24 17.47 -9.03
N VAL A 165 -15.15 18.15 -9.40
CA VAL A 165 -13.98 18.29 -8.53
C VAL A 165 -14.34 19.07 -7.27
N ALA A 166 -15.02 20.21 -7.41
CA ALA A 166 -15.41 21.05 -6.27
C ALA A 166 -16.36 20.34 -5.29
N GLN A 167 -17.22 19.45 -5.79
CA GLN A 167 -18.14 18.64 -4.99
C GLN A 167 -17.50 17.36 -4.43
N GLY A 168 -16.22 17.08 -4.72
CA GLY A 168 -15.56 15.86 -4.27
C GLY A 168 -16.13 14.60 -4.92
N LEU A 169 -16.54 14.69 -6.19
CA LEU A 169 -17.06 13.59 -7.02
C LEU A 169 -16.07 13.13 -8.10
N SER A 170 -14.89 13.76 -8.16
CA SER A 170 -13.88 13.51 -9.18
C SER A 170 -12.46 13.67 -8.63
N TRP A 171 -11.53 12.90 -9.18
CA TRP A 171 -10.10 13.03 -8.92
C TRP A 171 -9.34 13.46 -10.18
N PRO A 172 -9.03 14.76 -10.34
CA PRO A 172 -8.53 15.33 -11.59
C PRO A 172 -7.00 15.26 -11.70
N LYS A 173 -6.38 14.15 -11.27
CA LYS A 173 -4.92 13.99 -11.30
C LYS A 173 -4.50 12.67 -11.96
N ASP A 174 -3.31 12.69 -12.54
CA ASP A 174 -2.64 11.53 -13.12
C ASP A 174 -1.94 10.66 -12.05
N ALA A 175 -1.26 9.60 -12.51
CA ALA A 175 -0.56 8.64 -11.64
C ALA A 175 0.67 9.23 -10.93
N ASN A 176 1.08 10.45 -11.29
CA ASN A 176 2.17 11.20 -10.68
C ASN A 176 1.66 12.33 -9.78
N GLY A 177 0.35 12.45 -9.59
CA GLY A 177 -0.27 13.50 -8.78
C GLY A 177 -0.31 14.86 -9.47
N LYS A 178 -0.07 14.90 -10.79
CA LYS A 178 -0.18 16.13 -11.59
C LYS A 178 -1.61 16.32 -12.06
N ALA A 179 -2.05 17.57 -12.15
CA ALA A 179 -3.36 17.90 -12.67
C ALA A 179 -3.56 17.35 -14.09
N LEU A 180 -4.71 16.75 -14.35
CA LEU A 180 -5.06 16.13 -15.63
C LEU A 180 -6.12 16.96 -16.37
N PRO A 181 -5.81 17.49 -17.57
CA PRO A 181 -6.79 18.20 -18.39
C PRO A 181 -7.97 17.32 -18.79
N ALA A 182 -9.16 17.91 -18.83
CA ALA A 182 -10.42 17.25 -19.20
C ALA A 182 -10.35 16.39 -20.48
N GLN A 183 -9.59 16.85 -21.48
CA GLN A 183 -9.43 16.17 -22.77
C GLN A 183 -8.68 14.84 -22.66
N GLN A 184 -7.88 14.67 -21.60
CA GLN A 184 -7.10 13.47 -21.32
C GLN A 184 -7.84 12.52 -20.36
N TRP A 185 -9.08 12.85 -19.97
CA TRP A 185 -9.84 11.97 -19.10
C TRP A 185 -10.21 10.68 -19.84
N PRO A 186 -10.11 9.52 -19.16
CA PRO A 186 -10.44 8.24 -19.75
C PRO A 186 -11.92 8.18 -20.15
N LYS A 187 -12.17 7.54 -21.30
CA LYS A 187 -13.51 7.41 -21.87
C LYS A 187 -14.22 6.11 -21.50
N GLN A 188 -13.50 5.19 -20.86
CA GLN A 188 -13.94 3.84 -20.52
C GLN A 188 -13.23 3.34 -19.26
N LEU A 189 -13.80 2.32 -18.64
CA LEU A 189 -13.25 1.62 -17.48
C LEU A 189 -12.17 0.59 -17.87
N GLY A 190 -11.62 -0.08 -16.87
CA GLY A 190 -10.63 -1.15 -17.07
C GLY A 190 -9.19 -0.66 -16.93
N ARG A 191 -8.28 -1.59 -16.63
CA ARG A 191 -6.85 -1.27 -16.41
C ARG A 191 -6.13 -0.77 -17.65
N ALA A 192 -6.67 -1.05 -18.84
CA ALA A 192 -6.14 -0.55 -20.10
C ALA A 192 -6.35 0.96 -20.29
N ALA A 193 -7.42 1.53 -19.71
CA ALA A 193 -7.76 2.95 -19.83
C ALA A 193 -7.41 3.76 -18.57
N LEU A 194 -7.55 3.16 -17.39
CA LEU A 194 -7.26 3.80 -16.11
C LEU A 194 -5.85 3.47 -15.66
N HIS A 195 -5.00 4.49 -15.55
CA HIS A 195 -3.58 4.32 -15.21
C HIS A 195 -3.39 3.79 -13.79
N ASN A 196 -2.28 3.10 -13.55
CA ASN A 196 -1.95 2.60 -12.22
C ASN A 196 -1.39 3.71 -11.33
N ASP A 197 -1.99 3.95 -10.17
CA ASP A 197 -1.38 4.71 -9.07
C ASP A 197 -0.91 3.74 -7.97
N PRO A 198 0.41 3.46 -7.87
CA PRO A 198 0.94 2.53 -6.89
C PRO A 198 0.81 3.06 -5.45
N TYR A 199 0.89 4.37 -5.23
CA TYR A 199 0.77 4.98 -3.90
C TYR A 199 -0.65 4.86 -3.36
N ARG A 200 -1.65 5.03 -4.24
CA ARG A 200 -3.06 4.77 -3.90
C ARG A 200 -3.32 3.27 -3.67
N GLY A 201 -2.54 2.40 -4.33
CA GLY A 201 -2.50 0.96 -4.05
C GLY A 201 -1.96 0.69 -2.64
N ALA A 202 -0.82 1.29 -2.29
CA ALA A 202 -0.21 1.16 -0.96
C ALA A 202 -1.18 1.62 0.14
N ALA A 203 -1.80 2.80 -0.01
CA ALA A 203 -2.79 3.30 0.94
C ALA A 203 -3.93 2.29 1.14
N TYR A 204 -4.44 1.68 0.07
CA TYR A 204 -5.50 0.67 0.14
C TYR A 204 -5.09 -0.62 0.85
N PHE A 205 -3.88 -1.12 0.62
CA PHE A 205 -3.40 -2.33 1.29
C PHE A 205 -3.12 -2.08 2.77
N LEU A 206 -2.58 -0.91 3.12
CA LEU A 206 -2.32 -0.52 4.51
C LEU A 206 -3.58 -0.10 5.27
N GLN A 207 -4.71 0.04 4.58
CA GLN A 207 -6.00 0.33 5.21
C GLN A 207 -6.39 -0.76 6.21
N GLY A 208 -6.76 -0.33 7.42
CA GLY A 208 -7.17 -1.19 8.53
C GLY A 208 -6.10 -1.35 9.61
N GLY A 209 -4.84 -1.06 9.30
CA GLY A 209 -3.71 -1.03 10.23
C GLY A 209 -3.38 0.40 10.69
N VAL A 210 -2.31 0.99 10.13
CA VAL A 210 -1.82 2.35 10.43
C VAL A 210 -2.81 3.48 10.13
N TRP A 211 -3.84 3.21 9.33
CA TRP A 211 -4.95 4.13 9.12
C TRP A 211 -6.26 3.37 8.85
N LYS A 212 -7.41 4.01 9.10
CA LYS A 212 -8.76 3.48 8.87
C LYS A 212 -9.60 4.53 8.19
N LYS A 213 -10.63 4.12 7.44
CA LYS A 213 -11.56 5.09 6.82
C LYS A 213 -12.20 5.95 7.91
N PRO A 214 -12.14 7.28 7.78
CA PRO A 214 -12.72 8.18 8.76
C PRO A 214 -14.25 7.99 8.82
N LYS A 215 -14.83 8.41 9.94
CA LYS A 215 -16.28 8.48 10.15
C LYS A 215 -16.63 9.93 10.49
N PRO A 216 -17.47 10.63 9.70
CA PRO A 216 -18.11 10.16 8.46
C PRO A 216 -17.10 9.85 7.35
N ALA A 217 -17.54 9.06 6.36
CA ALA A 217 -16.68 8.66 5.24
C ALA A 217 -16.25 9.90 4.45
N LEU A 218 -14.95 10.00 4.18
CA LEU A 218 -14.37 11.04 3.35
C LEU A 218 -14.06 10.46 1.95
N PRO A 219 -14.61 11.03 0.87
CA PRO A 219 -14.25 10.63 -0.49
C PRO A 219 -12.76 10.78 -0.74
N PHE A 220 -12.21 9.90 -1.58
CA PHE A 220 -10.81 9.95 -2.02
C PHE A 220 -9.74 9.88 -0.91
N VAL A 221 -10.04 9.38 0.29
CA VAL A 221 -9.07 9.30 1.40
C VAL A 221 -7.78 8.57 1.01
N GLU A 222 -7.86 7.47 0.23
CA GLU A 222 -6.69 6.76 -0.27
C GLU A 222 -5.82 7.62 -1.21
N PHE A 223 -6.42 8.59 -1.93
CA PHE A 223 -5.72 9.49 -2.83
C PHE A 223 -5.04 10.64 -2.10
N TYR A 224 -5.65 11.16 -1.03
CA TYR A 224 -4.98 12.14 -0.17
C TYR A 224 -3.72 11.55 0.46
N TRP A 225 -3.78 10.30 0.91
CA TRP A 225 -2.59 9.56 1.34
C TRP A 225 -1.59 9.38 0.20
N ALA A 226 -2.04 8.99 -0.99
CA ALA A 226 -1.16 8.81 -2.15
C ALA A 226 -0.38 10.08 -2.52
N ASP A 227 -1.05 11.24 -2.53
CA ASP A 227 -0.43 12.54 -2.81
C ASP A 227 0.66 12.90 -1.81
N TYR A 228 0.45 12.61 -0.52
CA TYR A 228 1.45 12.84 0.53
C TYR A 228 2.63 11.89 0.39
N LEU A 229 2.37 10.59 0.23
CA LEU A 229 3.40 9.56 0.19
C LEU A 229 4.34 9.73 -1.00
N ARG A 230 3.84 10.14 -2.17
CA ARG A 230 4.69 10.37 -3.35
C ARG A 230 5.63 11.57 -3.23
N GLN A 231 5.37 12.47 -2.28
CA GLN A 231 6.23 13.62 -2.03
C GLN A 231 7.41 13.30 -1.11
N GLN A 232 7.42 12.10 -0.50
CA GLN A 232 8.48 11.67 0.42
C GLN A 232 9.60 10.98 -0.39
N PRO A 233 10.80 11.57 -0.50
CA PRO A 233 11.90 11.00 -1.31
C PRO A 233 12.27 9.57 -0.92
N GLU A 234 12.24 9.27 0.38
CA GLU A 234 12.51 7.96 0.98
C GLU A 234 11.47 6.89 0.64
N LEU A 235 10.28 7.31 0.17
CA LEU A 235 9.19 6.42 -0.24
C LEU A 235 9.03 6.35 -1.76
N THR A 236 10.09 6.64 -2.51
CA THR A 236 10.09 6.49 -3.97
C THR A 236 9.66 5.06 -4.35
N PHE A 237 8.65 4.96 -5.22
CA PHE A 237 8.12 3.67 -5.68
C PHE A 237 9.22 2.91 -6.45
N PRO A 238 9.61 1.70 -6.02
CA PRO A 238 10.74 0.99 -6.62
C PRO A 238 10.41 0.37 -7.98
N GLY A 239 9.16 0.49 -8.47
CA GLY A 239 8.69 -0.29 -9.60
C GLY A 239 8.25 -1.69 -9.20
N TYR A 240 7.65 -2.42 -10.15
CA TYR A 240 7.24 -3.81 -9.96
C TYR A 240 8.37 -4.79 -10.27
N LYS A 241 9.52 -4.60 -9.62
CA LYS A 241 10.74 -5.38 -9.87
C LYS A 241 10.64 -6.80 -9.30
N SER A 242 10.15 -6.92 -8.07
CA SER A 242 9.92 -8.20 -7.40
C SER A 242 8.86 -8.08 -6.30
N ALA A 243 8.27 -9.21 -5.89
CA ALA A 243 7.31 -9.26 -4.79
C ALA A 243 7.91 -8.66 -3.51
N ALA A 244 9.15 -9.03 -3.19
CA ALA A 244 9.81 -8.60 -1.98
C ALA A 244 10.18 -7.10 -2.00
N ALA A 245 10.61 -6.56 -3.15
CA ALA A 245 10.84 -5.12 -3.28
C ALA A 245 9.56 -4.29 -3.06
N LEU A 246 8.42 -4.79 -3.55
CA LEU A 246 7.12 -4.16 -3.31
C LEU A 246 6.71 -4.24 -1.83
N VAL A 247 6.93 -5.40 -1.19
CA VAL A 247 6.64 -5.61 0.24
C VAL A 247 7.42 -4.65 1.11
N GLN A 248 8.73 -4.54 0.89
CA GLN A 248 9.57 -3.64 1.66
C GLN A 248 9.18 -2.18 1.45
N TRP A 249 8.78 -1.81 0.24
CA TRP A 249 8.26 -0.47 0.00
C TRP A 249 6.97 -0.21 0.81
N LEU A 250 6.07 -1.21 0.92
CA LEU A 250 4.90 -1.11 1.78
C LEU A 250 5.26 -1.08 3.28
N GLU A 251 6.26 -1.85 3.72
CA GLU A 251 6.81 -1.81 5.09
C GLU A 251 7.36 -0.43 5.42
N ARG A 252 8.16 0.18 4.52
CA ARG A 252 8.65 1.55 4.67
C ARG A 252 7.53 2.57 4.72
N ILE A 253 6.51 2.45 3.87
CA ILE A 253 5.33 3.32 3.93
C ILE A 253 4.60 3.14 5.27
N HIS A 254 4.42 1.91 5.73
CA HIS A 254 3.78 1.63 7.02
C HIS A 254 4.55 2.31 8.16
N ALA A 255 5.85 2.09 8.26
CA ALA A 255 6.71 2.68 9.28
C ALA A 255 6.68 4.23 9.21
N HIS A 256 6.75 4.79 8.00
CA HIS A 256 6.62 6.24 7.80
C HIS A 256 5.29 6.78 8.30
N MET A 257 4.18 6.14 7.90
CA MET A 257 2.84 6.55 8.32
C MET A 257 2.68 6.42 9.84
N LEU A 258 3.27 5.41 10.47
CA LEU A 258 3.21 5.22 11.91
C LEU A 258 3.95 6.34 12.66
N GLY A 259 5.11 6.76 12.16
CA GLY A 259 5.91 7.83 12.75
C GLY A 259 5.32 9.24 12.65
N LEU A 260 4.19 9.41 11.93
CA LEU A 260 3.50 10.69 11.82
C LEU A 260 2.89 11.13 13.16
N LYS A 261 2.72 12.44 13.32
CA LYS A 261 1.88 13.00 14.39
C LYS A 261 0.44 13.15 13.89
N ALA A 262 -0.53 13.06 14.81
CA ALA A 262 -1.94 13.32 14.51
C ALA A 262 -2.19 14.66 13.77
N THR A 263 -1.37 15.69 14.06
CA THR A 263 -1.46 17.04 13.48
C THR A 263 -0.67 17.23 12.18
N THR A 264 0.03 16.19 11.69
CA THR A 264 0.82 16.29 10.46
C THR A 264 -0.08 16.61 9.28
N SER A 265 0.25 17.64 8.51
CA SER A 265 -0.46 17.97 7.28
C SER A 265 -0.14 16.93 6.20
N ILE A 266 -1.18 16.34 5.61
CA ILE A 266 -1.04 15.28 4.61
C ILE A 266 -1.29 15.84 3.22
N SER A 267 -2.52 16.25 2.94
CA SER A 267 -2.91 16.75 1.62
C SER A 267 -4.22 17.53 1.71
N HIS A 268 -4.39 18.56 0.86
CA HIS A 268 -5.60 19.39 0.77
C HIS A 268 -6.08 19.96 2.12
N GLY A 269 -5.14 20.32 2.99
CA GLY A 269 -5.44 20.87 4.32
C GLY A 269 -5.85 19.84 5.37
N PHE A 270 -5.97 18.56 5.01
CA PHE A 270 -6.28 17.49 5.96
C PHE A 270 -5.05 17.08 6.77
N THR A 271 -5.27 16.83 8.05
CA THR A 271 -4.28 16.23 8.95
C THR A 271 -4.32 14.70 8.92
N ALA A 272 -3.26 14.05 9.41
CA ALA A 272 -3.19 12.60 9.56
C ALA A 272 -4.42 12.05 10.30
N ALA A 273 -4.80 12.67 11.42
CA ALA A 273 -5.96 12.26 12.21
C ALA A 273 -7.29 12.38 11.43
N GLN A 274 -7.47 13.45 10.66
CA GLN A 274 -8.67 13.64 9.82
C GLN A 274 -8.77 12.60 8.70
N LEU A 275 -7.63 12.11 8.21
CA LEU A 275 -7.56 11.01 7.23
C LEU A 275 -7.52 9.62 7.89
N GLY A 276 -7.81 9.55 9.20
CA GLY A 276 -8.02 8.31 9.94
C GLY A 276 -6.75 7.56 10.33
N TRP A 277 -5.61 8.25 10.44
CA TRP A 277 -4.40 7.72 11.07
C TRP A 277 -4.69 7.16 12.47
N THR A 278 -4.13 5.99 12.78
CA THR A 278 -4.40 5.30 14.05
C THR A 278 -3.27 5.44 15.07
N GLY A 279 -2.05 5.73 14.63
CA GLY A 279 -0.85 5.74 15.48
C GLY A 279 -0.54 4.39 16.12
N LYS A 280 -1.04 3.30 15.54
CA LYS A 280 -0.85 1.94 16.07
C LYS A 280 -0.21 1.08 15.00
N ALA A 281 0.86 0.40 15.37
CA ALA A 281 1.48 -0.65 14.56
C ALA A 281 0.51 -1.82 14.38
N ASP A 282 0.45 -2.37 13.16
CA ASP A 282 -0.30 -3.59 12.84
C ASP A 282 0.44 -4.42 11.79
N TYR A 283 1.65 -4.86 12.14
CA TYR A 283 2.52 -5.62 11.25
C TYR A 283 2.01 -7.03 10.96
N GLN A 284 1.26 -7.62 11.87
CA GLN A 284 0.60 -8.90 11.65
C GLN A 284 -0.35 -8.81 10.45
N ARG A 285 -1.07 -7.69 10.30
CA ARG A 285 -1.92 -7.47 9.13
C ARG A 285 -1.11 -7.39 7.84
N LEU A 286 0.05 -6.75 7.85
CA LEU A 286 0.91 -6.65 6.67
C LEU A 286 1.38 -8.05 6.21
N ASP A 287 1.73 -8.92 7.15
CA ASP A 287 2.04 -10.33 6.90
C ASP A 287 0.84 -11.06 6.25
N GLN A 288 -0.36 -10.87 6.80
CA GLN A 288 -1.60 -11.46 6.31
C GLN A 288 -2.02 -10.97 4.91
N LEU A 289 -1.57 -9.78 4.50
CA LEU A 289 -1.79 -9.31 3.12
C LEU A 289 -1.02 -10.16 2.13
N LEU A 290 0.16 -10.66 2.51
CA LEU A 290 1.00 -11.51 1.67
C LEU A 290 0.58 -12.96 1.76
N CYS A 291 0.47 -13.49 2.97
CA CYS A 291 0.08 -14.86 3.25
C CYS A 291 -0.93 -14.90 4.39
N ALA A 292 -2.14 -15.35 4.09
CA ALA A 292 -3.12 -15.70 5.10
C ALA A 292 -2.96 -17.18 5.43
N ALA A 293 -2.17 -17.47 6.47
CA ALA A 293 -1.69 -18.82 6.79
C ALA A 293 -0.87 -19.42 5.62
N ASP A 294 -1.27 -20.58 5.11
CA ASP A 294 -0.61 -21.31 4.03
C ASP A 294 -1.06 -20.87 2.63
N LYS A 295 -1.96 -19.87 2.54
CA LYS A 295 -2.52 -19.38 1.26
C LYS A 295 -2.12 -17.94 0.98
N PRO A 296 -2.02 -17.53 -0.30
CA PRO A 296 -1.80 -16.14 -0.67
C PRO A 296 -2.88 -15.24 -0.07
N GLY A 297 -2.44 -14.18 0.61
CA GLY A 297 -3.29 -13.09 1.08
C GLY A 297 -3.72 -12.18 -0.07
N ARG A 298 -4.40 -11.08 0.24
CA ARG A 298 -4.94 -10.15 -0.78
C ARG A 298 -3.86 -9.58 -1.71
N LEU A 299 -2.73 -9.16 -1.15
CA LEU A 299 -1.59 -8.68 -1.92
C LEU A 299 -0.87 -9.83 -2.61
N GLY A 300 -0.73 -11.00 -1.96
CA GLY A 300 -0.16 -12.20 -2.58
C GLY A 300 -0.90 -12.61 -3.87
N LEU A 301 -2.24 -12.61 -3.83
CA LEU A 301 -3.09 -12.84 -5.02
C LEU A 301 -2.87 -11.78 -6.12
N SER A 302 -2.74 -10.51 -5.73
CA SER A 302 -2.42 -9.43 -6.68
C SER A 302 -1.06 -9.61 -7.35
N LEU A 303 -0.05 -9.99 -6.57
CA LEU A 303 1.31 -10.23 -7.06
C LEU A 303 1.36 -11.41 -8.02
N HIS A 304 0.65 -12.49 -7.71
CA HIS A 304 0.51 -13.63 -8.61
C HIS A 304 -0.07 -13.23 -9.98
N MET A 305 -1.08 -12.37 -10.01
CA MET A 305 -1.65 -11.81 -11.25
C MET A 305 -0.68 -10.96 -12.07
N ARG A 306 0.42 -10.48 -11.46
CA ARG A 306 1.52 -9.79 -12.15
C ARG A 306 2.65 -10.73 -12.58
N GLY A 307 2.51 -12.04 -12.35
CA GLY A 307 3.59 -13.01 -12.57
C GLY A 307 4.65 -13.02 -11.47
N MET A 308 4.44 -12.32 -10.35
CA MET A 308 5.34 -12.33 -9.19
C MET A 308 4.88 -13.36 -8.18
N ALA A 309 5.16 -14.64 -8.44
CA ALA A 309 4.77 -15.73 -7.56
C ALA A 309 5.44 -15.62 -6.18
N LEU A 310 4.68 -15.98 -5.15
CA LEU A 310 5.07 -16.00 -3.75
C LEU A 310 4.75 -17.40 -3.20
N SER A 311 5.65 -17.96 -2.40
CA SER A 311 5.37 -19.15 -1.60
C SER A 311 4.89 -18.71 -0.22
N CYS A 312 3.87 -19.36 0.34
CA CYS A 312 3.44 -19.09 1.72
C CYS A 312 4.08 -20.03 2.76
N GLY A 313 5.23 -20.63 2.42
CA GLY A 313 6.07 -21.43 3.32
C GLY A 313 7.26 -20.66 3.94
N PRO A 314 8.18 -21.36 4.62
CA PRO A 314 9.36 -20.76 5.27
C PRO A 314 10.25 -19.98 4.29
N GLN A 315 10.40 -20.47 3.06
CA GLN A 315 11.03 -19.75 1.96
C GLN A 315 9.94 -19.00 1.18
N ARG A 316 9.56 -17.83 1.70
CA ARG A 316 8.46 -17.03 1.16
C ARG A 316 8.77 -16.46 -0.22
N PHE A 317 10.04 -16.08 -0.39
CA PHE A 317 10.61 -15.60 -1.63
C PHE A 317 11.61 -16.66 -2.12
N GLY A 318 11.57 -16.99 -3.41
CA GLY A 318 12.53 -17.93 -4.01
C GLY A 318 13.97 -17.40 -3.94
N SER A 319 14.95 -18.30 -3.98
CA SER A 319 16.39 -18.01 -3.84
C SER A 319 16.97 -17.09 -4.93
N GLU A 320 16.25 -16.88 -6.04
CA GLU A 320 16.65 -16.00 -7.14
C GLU A 320 15.99 -14.61 -7.11
N LEU A 321 15.17 -14.31 -6.09
CA LEU A 321 14.56 -12.98 -6.00
C LEU A 321 15.57 -11.95 -5.51
N LEU A 322 16.23 -11.31 -6.47
CA LEU A 322 16.86 -10.00 -6.30
C LEU A 322 15.85 -9.04 -5.64
N LEU A 323 15.99 -8.82 -4.34
CA LEU A 323 15.50 -7.60 -3.73
C LEU A 323 16.25 -6.49 -4.47
N ASP A 324 15.63 -5.72 -5.36
CA ASP A 324 16.34 -4.55 -5.90
C ASP A 324 16.27 -3.40 -4.88
N THR A 325 16.68 -3.70 -3.66
CA THR A 325 16.96 -2.73 -2.58
C THR A 325 18.31 -2.08 -2.78
N GLY A 326 19.10 -2.55 -3.75
CA GLY A 326 20.54 -2.34 -3.87
C GLY A 326 21.36 -2.77 -2.65
N LEU A 327 20.77 -3.42 -1.64
CA LEU A 327 21.50 -3.92 -0.48
C LEU A 327 22.42 -5.10 -0.84
N GLN A 328 22.12 -5.87 -1.88
CA GLN A 328 23.03 -6.89 -2.43
C GLN A 328 24.22 -6.28 -3.19
N GLN A 329 24.18 -4.97 -3.47
CA GLN A 329 25.33 -4.26 -4.02
C GLN A 329 26.31 -3.85 -2.92
N LEU A 330 25.87 -3.87 -1.64
CA LEU A 330 26.78 -3.75 -0.51
C LEU A 330 27.64 -5.04 -0.40
N PRO A 331 28.76 -4.99 0.33
CA PRO A 331 29.52 -6.19 0.65
C PRO A 331 28.63 -7.25 1.32
N LYS A 332 28.90 -8.53 1.07
CA LYS A 332 28.15 -9.62 1.70
C LYS A 332 28.20 -9.53 3.23
N ALA A 333 27.15 -10.01 3.90
CA ALA A 333 27.09 -10.08 5.35
C ALA A 333 28.28 -10.84 5.96
N THR A 334 28.80 -11.84 5.24
CA THR A 334 30.06 -12.52 5.58
C THR A 334 31.07 -12.46 4.44
N ASP A 335 32.35 -12.42 4.79
CA ASP A 335 33.46 -12.54 3.83
C ASP A 335 33.63 -14.00 3.32
N ALA A 336 34.64 -14.22 2.48
CA ALA A 336 34.93 -15.54 1.93
C ALA A 336 35.36 -16.58 2.98
N ALA A 337 35.83 -16.16 4.15
CA ALA A 337 36.17 -17.00 5.29
C ALA A 337 35.00 -17.19 6.28
N GLY A 338 33.83 -16.64 5.97
CA GLY A 338 32.64 -16.69 6.81
C GLY A 338 32.65 -15.71 7.99
N GLN A 339 33.58 -14.74 8.02
CA GLN A 339 33.62 -13.70 9.04
C GLN A 339 32.56 -12.64 8.76
N VAL A 340 31.83 -12.23 9.80
CA VAL A 340 30.77 -11.21 9.68
C VAL A 340 31.39 -9.85 9.38
N GLN A 341 30.78 -9.09 8.47
CA GLN A 341 31.19 -7.73 8.11
C GLN A 341 30.20 -6.71 8.69
N ALA A 342 30.69 -5.52 9.05
CA ALA A 342 29.89 -4.39 9.48
C ALA A 342 30.26 -3.14 8.66
N LEU A 343 29.27 -2.47 8.08
CA LEU A 343 29.42 -1.15 7.47
C LEU A 343 29.17 -0.08 8.52
N ILE A 344 30.18 0.72 8.83
CA ILE A 344 30.10 1.76 9.86
C ILE A 344 29.39 3.00 9.31
N GLU A 345 28.29 3.40 9.95
CA GLU A 345 27.52 4.60 9.59
C GLU A 345 27.90 5.78 10.48
N ILE A 346 28.02 5.55 11.79
CA ILE A 346 28.30 6.59 12.79
C ILE A 346 29.51 6.15 13.62
N PRO A 347 30.66 6.84 13.49
CA PRO A 347 31.83 6.57 14.33
C PRO A 347 31.53 6.82 15.81
N ALA A 348 32.14 6.03 16.70
CA ALA A 348 32.04 6.24 18.14
C ALA A 348 32.42 7.69 18.53
N GLY A 349 31.71 8.27 19.48
CA GLY A 349 31.92 9.65 19.92
C GLY A 349 31.30 10.73 19.02
N GLN A 350 30.60 10.37 17.94
CA GLN A 350 29.87 11.33 17.11
C GLN A 350 28.39 11.45 17.51
N VAL A 351 27.73 12.51 17.02
CA VAL A 351 26.31 12.81 17.28
C VAL A 351 25.44 12.86 16.02
N ALA A 352 26.06 12.90 14.84
CA ALA A 352 25.34 13.00 13.58
C ALA A 352 24.69 11.65 13.23
N LYS A 353 23.37 11.64 13.00
CA LYS A 353 22.67 10.41 12.59
C LYS A 353 22.82 10.18 11.09
N TRP A 354 23.92 9.54 10.73
CA TRP A 354 24.14 8.98 9.41
C TRP A 354 23.46 7.63 9.30
N GLN A 355 23.02 7.29 8.09
CA GLN A 355 22.43 6.00 7.77
C GLN A 355 22.70 5.64 6.32
N GLN A 356 22.60 4.35 6.00
CA GLN A 356 22.52 3.83 4.65
C GLN A 356 21.29 4.42 3.94
N SER A 357 21.50 4.96 2.73
CA SER A 357 20.43 5.62 2.00
C SER A 357 19.44 4.60 1.46
N LYS A 358 18.16 4.77 1.81
CA LYS A 358 17.08 3.91 1.34
C LYS A 358 16.82 4.02 -0.16
N SER A 359 17.28 5.11 -0.79
CA SER A 359 17.10 5.40 -2.22
C SER A 359 18.37 5.16 -3.05
N GLN A 360 19.55 5.31 -2.44
CA GLN A 360 20.85 5.16 -3.10
C GLN A 360 21.75 4.24 -2.26
N PRO A 361 21.58 2.91 -2.40
CA PRO A 361 22.00 1.97 -1.36
C PRO A 361 23.50 1.93 -1.04
N LEU A 362 24.33 2.38 -1.99
CA LEU A 362 25.78 2.51 -1.87
C LEU A 362 26.24 3.83 -1.22
N LYS A 363 25.33 4.68 -0.77
CA LYS A 363 25.63 5.96 -0.15
C LYS A 363 25.18 5.97 1.30
N LEU A 364 25.97 6.65 2.14
CA LEU A 364 25.53 7.10 3.45
C LEU A 364 24.97 8.51 3.32
N GLU A 365 23.84 8.74 3.97
CA GLU A 365 23.18 10.05 4.02
C GLU A 365 22.99 10.50 5.46
N TRP A 366 23.02 11.81 5.67
CA TRP A 366 22.66 12.37 6.96
C TRP A 366 21.15 12.46 7.02
N GLU A 367 20.53 11.70 7.94
CA GLU A 367 19.08 11.72 8.11
C GLU A 367 18.59 13.15 8.36
N LEU A 368 17.56 13.56 7.63
CA LEU A 368 16.90 14.84 7.83
C LEU A 368 15.60 14.64 8.62
N LYS A 369 15.38 15.47 9.64
CA LYS A 369 14.12 15.57 10.38
C LYS A 369 13.61 17.00 10.27
N ASP A 370 12.39 17.17 9.76
CA ASP A 370 11.79 18.48 9.47
C ASP A 370 12.71 19.38 8.59
N GLY A 371 13.37 18.75 7.59
CA GLY A 371 14.30 19.42 6.67
C GLY A 371 15.67 19.78 7.25
N LYS A 372 15.96 19.37 8.49
CA LYS A 372 17.24 19.68 9.18
C LYS A 372 18.03 18.40 9.49
N PRO A 373 19.37 18.44 9.42
CA PRO A 373 20.21 17.29 9.80
C PRO A 373 19.95 16.84 11.23
N ARG A 374 19.55 15.57 11.38
CA ARG A 374 19.22 14.97 12.68
C ARG A 374 20.50 14.66 13.45
N LYS A 375 20.52 15.07 14.71
CA LYS A 375 21.56 14.68 15.68
C LYS A 375 20.90 13.92 16.82
N VAL A 376 21.66 13.02 17.45
CA VAL A 376 21.24 12.41 18.71
C VAL A 376 21.02 13.52 19.75
N ASN A 377 19.94 13.43 20.51
CA ASN A 377 19.60 14.42 21.52
C ASN A 377 20.01 13.90 22.90
N TYR A 378 21.28 13.54 23.02
CA TYR A 378 21.88 12.94 24.22
C TYR A 378 23.41 13.00 24.11
N LEU A 379 24.11 12.20 24.92
CA LEU A 379 25.54 11.98 24.77
C LEU A 379 25.87 11.34 23.40
N PRO A 380 27.09 11.55 22.88
CA PRO A 380 27.54 10.89 21.65
C PRO A 380 27.44 9.36 21.70
N TYR A 381 27.41 8.71 20.54
CA TYR A 381 27.31 7.26 20.44
C TYR A 381 28.49 6.59 21.19
N PRO A 382 28.23 5.64 22.12
CA PRO A 382 29.27 5.01 22.95
C PRO A 382 30.07 3.93 22.20
N ALA A 383 29.64 3.58 20.99
CA ALA A 383 30.23 2.57 20.12
C ALA A 383 30.11 3.01 18.67
N ASN A 384 30.83 2.36 17.76
CA ASN A 384 30.62 2.57 16.33
C ASN A 384 29.29 1.93 15.95
N TYR A 385 28.39 2.71 15.36
CA TYR A 385 27.09 2.26 14.91
C TYR A 385 27.12 2.00 13.42
N GLY A 386 26.45 0.95 12.98
CA GLY A 386 26.21 0.72 11.56
C GLY A 386 25.31 -0.48 11.32
N ILE A 387 25.49 -1.09 10.15
CA ILE A 387 24.67 -2.21 9.70
C ILE A 387 25.51 -3.43 9.33
N ILE A 388 24.90 -4.61 9.37
CA ILE A 388 25.42 -5.78 8.65
C ILE A 388 25.01 -5.63 7.18
N PRO A 389 25.97 -5.46 6.26
CA PRO A 389 25.66 -5.19 4.86
C PRO A 389 25.04 -6.42 4.20
N SER A 390 24.25 -6.20 3.13
CA SER A 390 23.49 -7.26 2.46
C SER A 390 22.63 -8.10 3.42
N THR A 391 22.03 -7.46 4.41
CA THR A 391 20.97 -8.06 5.25
C THR A 391 19.70 -7.23 5.15
N LEU A 392 18.57 -7.82 5.54
CA LEU A 392 17.31 -7.12 5.70
C LEU A 392 16.49 -7.78 6.82
N TYR A 393 16.13 -7.02 7.85
CA TYR A 393 15.31 -7.53 8.94
C TYR A 393 13.83 -7.18 8.73
N PRO A 394 12.98 -8.12 8.28
CA PRO A 394 11.61 -7.80 7.89
C PRO A 394 10.75 -7.46 9.10
N VAL A 395 9.84 -6.50 8.92
CA VAL A 395 9.01 -6.02 10.02
C VAL A 395 8.04 -7.09 10.53
N ALA A 396 7.56 -7.96 9.63
CA ALA A 396 6.74 -9.12 9.98
C ALA A 396 7.45 -10.12 10.91
N LYS A 397 8.77 -10.03 11.06
CA LYS A 397 9.60 -10.87 11.96
C LYS A 397 10.14 -10.08 13.16
N GLY A 398 9.57 -8.90 13.43
CA GLY A 398 9.95 -8.04 14.54
C GLY A 398 11.13 -7.10 14.27
N GLY A 399 11.58 -6.99 13.01
CA GLY A 399 12.55 -5.98 12.59
C GLY A 399 11.89 -4.64 12.25
N ASP A 400 12.66 -3.72 11.66
CA ASP A 400 12.24 -2.37 11.28
C ASP A 400 12.16 -2.17 9.75
N GLY A 401 12.48 -3.21 8.97
CA GLY A 401 12.48 -3.17 7.50
C GLY A 401 13.77 -2.59 6.92
N ASP A 402 14.80 -2.39 7.75
CA ASP A 402 16.13 -1.95 7.38
C ASP A 402 17.15 -3.12 7.57
N PRO A 403 18.42 -2.97 7.15
CA PRO A 403 19.46 -3.94 7.45
C PRO A 403 19.66 -4.16 8.95
N LEU A 404 20.22 -5.31 9.36
CA LEU A 404 20.48 -5.58 10.78
C LEU A 404 21.45 -4.55 11.36
N ASP A 405 21.04 -3.83 12.39
CA ASP A 405 21.90 -2.89 13.11
C ASP A 405 22.98 -3.60 13.92
N VAL A 406 24.16 -2.98 14.01
CA VAL A 406 25.29 -3.47 14.79
C VAL A 406 26.02 -2.36 15.52
N LEU A 407 26.41 -2.65 16.76
CA LEU A 407 27.32 -1.85 17.58
C LEU A 407 28.67 -2.53 17.62
N VAL A 408 29.68 -1.88 17.04
CA VAL A 408 31.07 -2.34 17.06
C VAL A 408 31.82 -1.60 18.17
N LEU A 409 32.09 -2.31 19.26
CA LEU A 409 32.75 -1.79 20.45
C LEU A 409 34.23 -1.55 20.19
N GLY A 410 34.73 -0.37 20.55
CA GLY A 410 36.13 0.02 20.38
C GLY A 410 36.32 1.50 20.05
N PRO A 411 37.55 1.92 19.70
CA PRO A 411 37.84 3.24 19.19
C PRO A 411 36.98 3.62 17.98
N ALA A 412 36.92 4.92 17.67
CA ALA A 412 36.21 5.42 16.50
C ALA A 412 36.77 4.80 15.21
N ILE A 413 35.88 4.29 14.36
CA ILE A 413 36.16 3.77 13.03
C ILE A 413 35.55 4.73 12.02
N ASP A 414 36.25 4.99 10.92
CA ASP A 414 35.78 5.94 9.91
C ASP A 414 34.42 5.56 9.31
N LYS A 415 33.56 6.56 9.14
CA LYS A 415 32.26 6.41 8.48
C LYS A 415 32.45 5.88 7.06
N GLY A 416 31.66 4.87 6.70
CA GLY A 416 31.72 4.17 5.41
C GLY A 416 32.69 3.00 5.38
N SER A 417 33.46 2.78 6.45
CA SER A 417 34.35 1.62 6.54
C SER A 417 33.57 0.33 6.65
N VAL A 418 34.05 -0.70 5.96
CA VAL A 418 33.58 -2.07 6.11
C VAL A 418 34.62 -2.83 6.91
N VAL A 419 34.23 -3.29 8.10
CA VAL A 419 35.14 -3.95 9.05
C VAL A 419 34.69 -5.36 9.35
N GLN A 420 35.65 -6.27 9.50
CA GLN A 420 35.37 -7.64 9.95
C GLN A 420 35.20 -7.65 11.47
N VAL A 421 34.14 -8.30 11.93
CA VAL A 421 33.74 -8.27 13.33
C VAL A 421 33.38 -9.66 13.86
N ARG A 422 33.62 -9.87 15.15
CA ARG A 422 33.10 -11.01 15.90
C ARG A 422 31.83 -10.58 16.61
N LEU A 423 30.70 -11.24 16.31
CA LEU A 423 29.48 -11.09 17.09
C LEU A 423 29.67 -11.70 18.48
N ILE A 424 29.32 -10.95 19.52
CA ILE A 424 29.42 -11.37 20.92
C ILE A 424 28.03 -11.51 21.58
N GLY A 425 26.99 -11.00 20.92
CA GLY A 425 25.60 -11.13 21.34
C GLY A 425 24.69 -10.16 20.59
N LEU A 426 23.49 -9.96 21.11
CA LEU A 426 22.61 -8.87 20.71
C LEU A 426 21.95 -8.23 21.94
N MET A 427 21.59 -6.97 21.84
CA MET A 427 20.79 -6.23 22.80
C MET A 427 19.35 -6.21 22.30
N ARG A 428 18.42 -6.78 23.09
CA ARG A 428 16.99 -6.79 22.77
C ARG A 428 16.36 -5.48 23.20
N MET A 429 15.73 -4.79 22.26
CA MET A 429 15.20 -3.46 22.50
C MET A 429 13.81 -3.33 21.91
N LYS A 430 12.92 -2.65 22.65
CA LYS A 430 11.62 -2.20 22.15
C LYS A 430 11.55 -0.69 22.11
N ASP A 431 11.21 -0.13 20.96
CA ASP A 431 10.94 1.29 20.76
C ASP A 431 9.45 1.47 20.44
N GLN A 432 8.69 2.03 21.38
CA GLN A 432 7.22 2.20 21.22
C GLN A 432 6.46 0.90 20.93
N GLY A 433 6.99 -0.24 21.42
CA GLY A 433 6.41 -1.57 21.24
C GLY A 433 6.90 -2.33 20.00
N GLU A 434 7.71 -1.70 19.16
CA GLU A 434 8.35 -2.32 17.99
C GLU A 434 9.72 -2.89 18.38
N GLY A 435 10.09 -4.05 17.81
CA GLY A 435 11.40 -4.64 18.03
C GLY A 435 12.46 -3.85 17.28
N ASP A 436 13.58 -3.55 17.95
CA ASP A 436 14.67 -2.74 17.40
C ASP A 436 16.03 -3.29 17.86
N ASP A 437 16.20 -4.60 17.75
CA ASP A 437 17.37 -5.33 18.26
C ASP A 437 18.68 -4.81 17.66
N LYS A 438 19.71 -4.72 18.49
CA LYS A 438 21.04 -4.24 18.10
C LYS A 438 22.06 -5.36 18.27
N LEU A 439 22.69 -5.81 17.18
CA LEU A 439 23.79 -6.77 17.29
C LEU A 439 24.98 -6.14 18.03
N LEU A 440 25.69 -6.92 18.82
CA LEU A 440 26.89 -6.49 19.53
C LEU A 440 28.10 -7.21 18.97
N ALA A 441 29.13 -6.44 18.63
CA ALA A 441 30.33 -6.96 18.00
C ALA A 441 31.60 -6.26 18.48
N VAL A 442 32.73 -6.93 18.27
CA VAL A 442 34.08 -6.36 18.42
C VAL A 442 34.87 -6.56 17.12
N PRO A 443 35.80 -5.66 16.75
CA PRO A 443 36.69 -5.87 15.61
C PRO A 443 37.49 -7.17 15.74
N LEU A 444 37.80 -7.81 14.60
CA LEU A 444 38.81 -8.87 14.59
C LEU A 444 40.19 -8.25 14.84
N GLY A 445 40.87 -8.64 15.91
CA GLY A 445 42.19 -8.12 16.25
C GLY A 445 42.69 -8.61 17.61
N ALA A 446 43.99 -8.45 17.86
CA ALA A 446 44.66 -8.87 19.10
C ALA A 446 44.01 -8.26 20.35
N ASP A 447 43.63 -6.98 20.28
CA ASP A 447 43.08 -6.22 21.40
C ASP A 447 41.74 -6.76 21.92
N TYR A 448 40.99 -7.47 21.07
CA TYR A 448 39.67 -8.04 21.41
C TYR A 448 39.67 -9.57 21.36
N GLN A 449 40.84 -10.21 21.37
CA GLN A 449 40.94 -11.66 21.27
C GLN A 449 40.21 -12.38 22.39
N GLN A 450 40.12 -11.82 23.59
CA GLN A 450 39.48 -12.48 24.75
C GLN A 450 37.96 -12.24 24.84
N ILE A 451 37.40 -11.38 23.97
CA ILE A 451 35.97 -11.04 23.99
C ILE A 451 35.24 -11.88 22.93
N HIS A 452 34.46 -12.86 23.39
CA HIS A 452 33.72 -13.81 22.55
C HIS A 452 32.23 -13.87 22.86
N SER A 453 31.81 -13.30 23.99
CA SER A 453 30.42 -13.27 24.45
C SER A 453 30.15 -12.05 25.34
N ILE A 454 28.88 -11.79 25.63
CA ILE A 454 28.47 -10.76 26.60
C ILE A 454 29.08 -11.01 27.99
N GLU A 455 29.23 -12.26 28.40
CA GLU A 455 29.85 -12.62 29.68
C GLU A 455 31.34 -12.25 29.70
N SER A 456 32.07 -12.56 28.63
CA SER A 456 33.47 -12.14 28.52
C SER A 456 33.63 -10.62 28.45
N LEU A 457 32.69 -9.92 27.80
CA LEU A 457 32.65 -8.46 27.77
C LEU A 457 32.50 -7.90 29.18
N ARG A 458 31.56 -8.43 29.96
CA ARG A 458 31.33 -8.03 31.36
C ARG A 458 32.54 -8.31 32.26
N ALA A 459 33.26 -9.40 32.00
CA ALA A 459 34.45 -9.76 32.76
C ALA A 459 35.64 -8.81 32.48
N ILE A 460 35.84 -8.44 31.21
CA ILE A 460 36.97 -7.62 30.77
C ILE A 460 36.69 -6.12 30.94
N TYR A 461 35.45 -5.71 30.66
CA TYR A 461 34.97 -4.33 30.81
C TYR A 461 33.70 -4.28 31.67
N PRO A 462 33.84 -4.34 33.01
CA PRO A 462 32.71 -4.26 33.92
C PRO A 462 31.84 -3.01 33.66
N GLY A 463 30.55 -3.22 33.48
CA GLY A 463 29.57 -2.15 33.24
C GLY A 463 29.39 -1.71 31.78
N ALA A 464 30.14 -2.25 30.83
CA ALA A 464 30.02 -1.89 29.41
C ALA A 464 28.60 -2.11 28.86
N ASP A 465 27.98 -3.24 29.19
CA ASP A 465 26.60 -3.56 28.77
C ASP A 465 25.57 -2.63 29.43
N GLN A 466 25.81 -2.21 30.69
CA GLN A 466 24.97 -1.25 31.39
C GLN A 466 25.05 0.15 30.75
N VAL A 467 26.24 0.58 30.32
CA VAL A 467 26.41 1.85 29.57
C VAL A 467 25.62 1.81 28.27
N LEU A 468 25.71 0.72 27.50
CA LEU A 468 24.92 0.56 26.27
C LEU A 468 23.42 0.63 26.56
N LYS A 469 22.95 -0.16 27.52
CA LYS A 469 21.56 -0.18 27.93
C LYS A 469 21.05 1.23 28.27
N LEU A 470 21.73 1.91 29.21
CA LEU A 470 21.33 3.24 29.67
C LEU A 470 21.36 4.27 28.53
N TRP A 471 22.35 4.19 27.65
CA TRP A 471 22.42 5.10 26.51
C TRP A 471 21.22 4.92 25.58
N PHE A 472 20.90 3.68 25.19
CA PHE A 472 19.78 3.38 24.29
C PHE A 472 18.40 3.62 24.91
N GLU A 473 18.25 3.53 26.23
CA GLU A 473 17.01 3.92 26.91
C GLU A 473 16.79 5.45 26.89
N ASN A 474 17.85 6.26 26.69
CA ASN A 474 17.80 7.71 26.86
C ASN A 474 18.18 8.55 25.62
N TYR A 475 18.71 7.95 24.55
CA TYR A 475 19.35 8.69 23.44
C TYR A 475 18.46 9.69 22.69
N LYS A 476 17.13 9.59 22.84
CA LYS A 476 16.17 10.52 22.23
C LYS A 476 15.85 11.74 23.10
N GLY A 477 16.40 11.85 24.31
CA GLY A 477 16.36 13.04 25.17
C GLY A 477 15.02 13.39 25.80
N GLN A 478 14.06 12.46 25.83
CA GLN A 478 12.79 12.57 26.57
C GLN A 478 12.49 11.24 27.26
N PRO A 479 11.65 11.20 28.32
CA PRO A 479 11.17 9.95 28.92
C PRO A 479 10.28 9.21 27.91
N GLN A 480 10.93 8.54 26.97
CA GLN A 480 10.31 7.74 25.93
C GLN A 480 10.26 6.29 26.41
N GLN A 481 9.26 5.54 25.96
CA GLN A 481 9.11 4.13 26.25
C GLN A 481 10.06 3.29 25.39
N ILE A 482 11.37 3.58 25.44
CA ILE A 482 12.38 2.65 24.96
C ILE A 482 12.72 1.74 26.11
N ASN A 483 12.59 0.44 25.90
CA ASN A 483 12.87 -0.57 26.90
C ASN A 483 13.89 -1.56 26.36
N VAL A 484 15.07 -1.60 26.98
CA VAL A 484 16.06 -2.65 26.70
C VAL A 484 15.73 -3.84 27.58
N GLU A 485 15.21 -4.91 26.96
CA GLU A 485 14.72 -6.10 27.64
C GLU A 485 15.86 -6.99 28.17
N GLY A 486 17.04 -6.89 27.56
CA GLY A 486 18.23 -7.61 28.00
C GLY A 486 19.20 -7.89 26.85
N PHE A 487 20.12 -8.82 27.10
CA PHE A 487 21.12 -9.25 26.12
C PHE A 487 20.97 -10.74 25.86
N ALA A 488 21.15 -11.14 24.60
CA ALA A 488 21.11 -12.53 24.17
C ALA A 488 22.44 -13.01 23.58
N PRO A 489 22.71 -14.34 23.57
CA PRO A 489 24.01 -14.88 23.22
C PRO A 489 24.42 -14.68 21.75
N ALA A 490 25.72 -14.73 21.47
CA ALA A 490 26.30 -14.62 20.12
C ALA A 490 25.69 -15.59 19.10
N LYS A 491 25.27 -16.78 19.54
CA LYS A 491 24.64 -17.78 18.68
C LYS A 491 23.33 -17.28 18.05
N GLU A 492 22.53 -16.54 18.83
CA GLU A 492 21.27 -15.98 18.35
C GLU A 492 21.53 -14.83 17.36
N ALA A 493 22.48 -13.94 17.68
CA ALA A 493 22.93 -12.88 16.77
C ALA A 493 23.41 -13.44 15.42
N LEU A 494 24.20 -14.51 15.43
CA LEU A 494 24.66 -15.18 14.22
C LEU A 494 23.51 -15.83 13.44
N GLN A 495 22.50 -16.35 14.13
CA GLN A 495 21.32 -16.91 13.48
C GLN A 495 20.53 -15.82 12.75
N LEU A 496 20.35 -14.64 13.35
CA LEU A 496 19.72 -13.50 12.68
C LEU A 496 20.47 -13.11 11.41
N VAL A 497 21.81 -13.00 11.47
CA VAL A 497 22.61 -12.72 10.27
C VAL A 497 22.38 -13.76 9.19
N LYS A 498 22.35 -15.05 9.53
CA LYS A 498 22.11 -16.12 8.54
C LYS A 498 20.70 -16.09 7.96
N ASP A 499 19.69 -15.88 8.79
CA ASP A 499 18.28 -15.90 8.39
C ASP A 499 17.91 -14.70 7.50
N TYR A 500 18.64 -13.60 7.64
CA TYR A 500 18.34 -12.33 7.00
C TYR A 500 19.40 -11.82 6.02
N SER A 501 20.43 -12.62 5.72
CA SER A 501 21.37 -12.34 4.63
C SER A 501 20.69 -12.48 3.26
N LEU A 502 21.09 -11.63 2.32
CA LEU A 502 20.52 -11.52 0.97
C LEU A 502 21.31 -12.23 -0.12
#